data_AF-A0A1W6LNM1-F1
#
_entry.id   AF-A0A1W6LNM1-F1
#
_cell.length_a   1.000
_cell.length_b   1.000
_cell.length_c   1.000
_cell.angle_alpha   90.00
_cell.angle_beta   90.00
_cell.angle_gamma   90.00
#
_symmetry.space_group_name_H-M   'P 1'
#
loop_
_entity.id
_entity.type
_entity.pdbx_description
1 polymer ?
#
loop_
_entity_poly.entity_id
_entity_poly.type
_entity_poly.pdbx_seq_one_letter_code
_entity_poly.pdbx_strand_id
1 'polypeptide(L)'
;MSSKFKFFILAVFTLTFGFSNVDADQQWRFITLSDWHSAEKYIHVRGDDYGSREKAVKEDIAAAKMLKDNYGGEFVFIPGDSNGGHWDTKRFRNNYSPNLSPEETVLKAGHYCYEGMLNAFAKGGYDKIIMAVGDHEMGDNPWPAGSMVSKLQPEFREAFAKEFNYDENGEFIYDKPIGDAPSRPLGTKYQDTSFAYQHKNVLFITVDQFHQENPNKRIGGEGSVTGTVTGRHLDWLKNVLSEANKDSSIKHIIVQGHLPVIYPVRKVNSSGMMMDDNSDNPFWKVLREYGVDLYFAGEVHSNTVTKDSGSDLVQLVSRGNFFTNLLTADITDDVIDINLYENPNRSVLEGSYSKAGRLIIDKSEGETEFKGEGMLDFMDPDARLFYFDFEELSNLHKRPIFGLRDRNIRGIKTTTETIPNKGEFGVQYDAVQANVSLAETGSGKAGKFTEKSRMACYGMGPLQDEHAVSYSVRVKTESPEKMVLINTGSIWGNNVRDFMNLNLNQGLVQVEVSKSSSLFARSERLNDNNWHHIAAVMPKDGCKLSEVVVYVDGEKCQTKLKGSDTKLSFNQAVRLSFGGLGYSKKAFDSLNVTPFVGMMDDISLWTRPLSPAEVSGMAE
;
A
#
# COMPACT_ATOMS: atom_id res chain seq x y z
N MET A 1 87.47 -19.70 -30.61
CA MET A 1 86.81 -19.18 -29.40
C MET A 1 85.87 -18.07 -29.83
N SER A 2 84.58 -18.22 -29.45
CA SER A 2 83.55 -17.21 -29.18
C SER A 2 83.30 -16.06 -30.16
N SER A 3 82.07 -15.67 -30.50
CA SER A 3 80.76 -16.29 -30.67
C SER A 3 79.88 -15.17 -31.21
N LYS A 4 79.30 -15.36 -32.39
CA LYS A 4 78.31 -14.46 -32.99
C LYS A 4 77.01 -14.55 -32.19
N PHE A 5 76.43 -13.43 -31.80
CA PHE A 5 75.03 -13.38 -31.35
C PHE A 5 74.28 -12.33 -32.19
N LYS A 6 73.41 -12.83 -33.07
CA LYS A 6 72.37 -12.04 -33.74
C LYS A 6 71.17 -12.02 -32.80
N PHE A 7 70.74 -10.84 -32.37
CA PHE A 7 69.46 -10.69 -31.67
C PHE A 7 68.31 -10.76 -32.68
N PHE A 8 67.44 -11.74 -32.51
CA PHE A 8 66.12 -11.81 -33.12
C PHE A 8 65.18 -10.92 -32.30
N ILE A 9 64.58 -9.91 -32.91
CA ILE A 9 63.45 -9.19 -32.32
C ILE A 9 62.19 -9.99 -32.64
N LEU A 10 61.63 -10.62 -31.62
CA LEU A 10 60.33 -11.28 -31.67
C LEU A 10 59.27 -10.20 -31.41
N ALA A 11 58.53 -9.79 -32.45
CA ALA A 11 57.36 -8.94 -32.31
C ALA A 11 56.21 -9.78 -31.73
N VAL A 12 55.90 -9.58 -30.45
CA VAL A 12 54.70 -10.12 -29.81
C VAL A 12 53.54 -9.19 -30.17
N PHE A 13 52.65 -9.66 -31.04
CA PHE A 13 51.34 -9.03 -31.24
C PHE A 13 50.48 -9.32 -30.01
N THR A 14 50.30 -8.33 -29.15
CA THR A 14 49.27 -8.36 -28.11
C THR A 14 47.94 -8.06 -28.80
N LEU A 15 47.11 -9.09 -29.01
CA LEU A 15 45.69 -8.90 -29.33
C LEU A 15 45.02 -8.30 -28.09
N THR A 16 44.86 -6.98 -28.06
CA THR A 16 43.90 -6.33 -27.16
C THR A 16 42.51 -6.67 -27.66
N PHE A 17 41.86 -7.65 -27.03
CA PHE A 17 40.42 -7.76 -27.07
C PHE A 17 39.86 -6.44 -26.51
N GLY A 18 39.28 -5.63 -27.39
CA GLY A 18 38.47 -4.49 -26.98
C GLY A 18 37.25 -5.03 -26.26
N PHE A 19 37.32 -5.11 -24.93
CA PHE A 19 36.12 -4.98 -24.14
C PHE A 19 35.55 -3.60 -24.47
N SER A 20 34.37 -3.59 -25.07
CA SER A 20 33.54 -2.40 -25.11
C SER A 20 33.39 -1.94 -23.66
N ASN A 21 34.09 -0.88 -23.29
CA ASN A 21 33.75 -0.08 -22.12
C ASN A 21 32.34 0.43 -22.38
N VAL A 22 31.35 -0.30 -21.88
CA VAL A 22 30.03 0.25 -21.61
C VAL A 22 30.30 1.34 -20.57
N ASP A 23 29.97 2.59 -20.89
CA ASP A 23 30.17 3.74 -20.00
C ASP A 23 29.49 3.44 -18.65
N ALA A 24 30.29 3.02 -17.67
CA ALA A 24 29.86 2.51 -16.36
C ALA A 24 29.36 3.62 -15.41
N ASP A 25 29.02 4.78 -15.96
CA ASP A 25 28.70 6.00 -15.20
C ASP A 25 27.48 6.74 -15.79
N GLN A 26 26.83 6.16 -16.81
CA GLN A 26 25.69 6.84 -17.45
C GLN A 26 24.41 6.58 -16.67
N GLN A 27 23.90 7.65 -16.04
CA GLN A 27 22.57 7.67 -15.44
C GLN A 27 21.51 7.19 -16.44
N TRP A 28 20.61 6.34 -15.99
CA TRP A 28 19.45 5.90 -16.76
C TRP A 28 18.19 5.89 -15.89
N ARG A 29 17.02 5.77 -16.53
CA ARG A 29 15.74 5.95 -15.85
C ARG A 29 14.73 4.86 -16.21
N PHE A 30 13.86 4.52 -15.27
CA PHE A 30 12.56 3.88 -15.53
C PHE A 30 11.43 4.64 -14.80
N ILE A 31 10.17 4.33 -15.14
CA ILE A 31 9.00 4.90 -14.45
C ILE A 31 8.16 3.81 -13.80
N THR A 32 7.47 4.14 -12.69
CA THR A 32 6.57 3.21 -12.00
C THR A 32 5.12 3.70 -12.02
N LEU A 33 4.17 2.78 -12.26
CA LEU A 33 2.73 3.02 -12.37
C LEU A 33 1.90 1.91 -11.66
N SER A 34 2.07 1.71 -10.35
CA SER A 34 1.31 0.70 -9.57
C SER A 34 -0.21 0.91 -9.64
N ASP A 35 -1.01 -0.15 -9.57
CA ASP A 35 -2.47 -0.08 -9.42
C ASP A 35 -3.16 0.80 -10.47
N TRP A 36 -2.71 0.72 -11.73
CA TRP A 36 -3.19 1.58 -12.81
C TRP A 36 -4.71 1.43 -13.04
N HIS A 37 -5.25 0.21 -12.88
CA HIS A 37 -6.66 -0.16 -13.00
C HIS A 37 -7.40 0.41 -14.22
N SER A 38 -6.75 0.44 -15.40
CA SER A 38 -7.40 0.90 -16.63
C SER A 38 -7.49 -0.16 -17.73
N ALA A 39 -6.72 -1.24 -17.66
CA ALA A 39 -6.59 -2.17 -18.78
C ALA A 39 -7.90 -2.91 -19.13
N GLU A 40 -8.84 -3.03 -18.18
CA GLU A 40 -10.13 -3.72 -18.39
C GLU A 40 -10.91 -3.20 -19.62
N LYS A 41 -10.73 -1.93 -19.99
CA LYS A 41 -11.43 -1.33 -21.14
C LYS A 41 -11.07 -2.00 -22.47
N TYR A 42 -9.89 -2.59 -22.59
CA TYR A 42 -9.38 -3.19 -23.83
C TYR A 42 -10.04 -4.53 -24.19
N ILE A 43 -10.72 -5.17 -23.24
CA ILE A 43 -11.49 -6.41 -23.47
C ILE A 43 -12.51 -6.26 -24.61
N HIS A 44 -12.99 -5.04 -24.83
CA HIS A 44 -13.96 -4.69 -25.87
C HIS A 44 -13.34 -4.13 -27.16
N VAL A 45 -12.01 -4.16 -27.29
CA VAL A 45 -11.24 -3.72 -28.47
C VAL A 45 -10.86 -4.96 -29.30
N ARG A 46 -10.78 -4.81 -30.63
CA ARG A 46 -10.39 -5.90 -31.55
C ARG A 46 -9.38 -5.36 -32.57
N GLY A 47 -8.10 -5.60 -32.34
CA GLY A 47 -7.02 -5.05 -33.17
C GLY A 47 -7.07 -3.51 -33.20
N ASP A 48 -7.06 -2.92 -34.39
CA ASP A 48 -7.20 -1.47 -34.57
C ASP A 48 -8.66 -0.96 -34.57
N ASP A 49 -9.66 -1.85 -34.46
CA ASP A 49 -11.04 -1.45 -34.23
C ASP A 49 -11.32 -1.25 -32.73
N TYR A 50 -11.35 0.02 -32.34
CA TYR A 50 -11.62 0.43 -30.97
C TYR A 50 -13.11 0.57 -30.64
N GLY A 51 -13.99 0.53 -31.63
CA GLY A 51 -15.43 0.73 -31.48
C GLY A 51 -15.80 1.86 -30.52
N SER A 52 -16.70 1.58 -29.56
CA SER A 52 -17.15 2.55 -28.55
C SER A 52 -16.07 3.00 -27.55
N ARG A 53 -14.89 2.37 -27.54
CA ARG A 53 -13.78 2.65 -26.62
C ARG A 53 -12.69 3.52 -27.24
N GLU A 54 -12.81 3.90 -28.52
CA GLU A 54 -11.81 4.68 -29.26
C GLU A 54 -11.27 5.88 -28.49
N LYS A 55 -12.16 6.69 -27.91
CA LYS A 55 -11.76 7.87 -27.12
C LYS A 55 -10.88 7.48 -25.93
N ALA A 56 -11.30 6.48 -25.14
CA ALA A 56 -10.59 6.08 -23.92
C ALA A 56 -9.22 5.46 -24.24
N VAL A 57 -9.12 4.70 -25.34
CA VAL A 57 -7.84 4.13 -25.80
C VAL A 57 -6.89 5.22 -26.29
N LYS A 58 -7.40 6.19 -27.07
CA LYS A 58 -6.60 7.35 -27.51
C LYS A 58 -6.11 8.19 -26.32
N GLU A 59 -6.92 8.32 -25.28
CA GLU A 59 -6.52 8.99 -24.03
C GLU A 59 -5.37 8.25 -23.33
N ASP A 60 -5.39 6.92 -23.24
CA ASP A 60 -4.29 6.14 -22.65
C ASP A 60 -3.00 6.23 -23.49
N ILE A 61 -3.10 6.16 -24.83
CA ILE A 61 -1.93 6.32 -25.72
C ILE A 61 -1.33 7.72 -25.54
N ALA A 62 -2.16 8.76 -25.51
CA ALA A 62 -1.72 10.13 -25.31
C ALA A 62 -1.12 10.34 -23.91
N ALA A 63 -1.67 9.68 -22.89
CA ALA A 63 -1.12 9.68 -21.54
C ALA A 63 0.27 9.03 -21.48
N ALA A 64 0.41 7.81 -22.03
CA ALA A 64 1.70 7.12 -22.12
C ALA A 64 2.73 7.96 -22.90
N LYS A 65 2.32 8.56 -24.02
CA LYS A 65 3.17 9.49 -24.79
C LYS A 65 3.59 10.71 -23.98
N MET A 66 2.66 11.32 -23.26
CA MET A 66 2.95 12.46 -22.38
C MET A 66 3.96 12.07 -21.30
N LEU A 67 3.83 10.89 -20.71
CA LEU A 67 4.80 10.39 -19.74
C LEU A 67 6.18 10.20 -20.37
N LYS A 68 6.25 9.59 -21.55
CA LYS A 68 7.49 9.37 -22.27
C LYS A 68 8.18 10.68 -22.63
N ASP A 69 7.44 11.62 -23.19
CA ASP A 69 7.98 12.90 -23.67
C ASP A 69 8.46 13.80 -22.52
N ASN A 70 7.79 13.77 -21.36
CA ASN A 70 8.07 14.71 -20.26
C ASN A 70 8.89 14.10 -19.11
N TYR A 71 8.77 12.80 -18.85
CA TYR A 71 9.42 12.12 -17.72
C TYR A 71 10.41 11.04 -18.17
N GLY A 72 10.38 10.63 -19.44
CA GLY A 72 11.33 9.68 -20.01
C GLY A 72 11.12 8.26 -19.48
N GLY A 73 12.22 7.56 -19.19
CA GLY A 73 12.20 6.16 -18.77
C GLY A 73 12.35 5.19 -19.95
N GLU A 74 13.20 4.18 -19.78
CA GLU A 74 13.44 3.15 -20.80
C GLU A 74 12.30 2.13 -20.87
N PHE A 75 11.67 1.85 -19.73
CA PHE A 75 10.51 0.97 -19.59
C PHE A 75 9.59 1.44 -18.46
N VAL A 76 8.40 0.85 -18.40
CA VAL A 76 7.44 1.02 -17.29
C VAL A 76 7.52 -0.18 -16.36
N PHE A 77 7.57 0.07 -15.06
CA PHE A 77 7.61 -0.92 -13.99
C PHE A 77 6.28 -0.89 -13.22
N ILE A 78 5.61 -2.03 -13.07
CA ILE A 78 4.24 -2.09 -12.52
C ILE A 78 4.13 -3.19 -11.47
N PRO A 79 4.11 -2.83 -10.17
CA PRO A 79 3.83 -3.73 -9.04
C PRO A 79 2.38 -4.25 -8.97
N GLY A 80 1.84 -4.77 -10.07
CA GLY A 80 0.50 -5.34 -10.18
C GLY A 80 -0.63 -4.34 -10.42
N ASP A 81 -1.82 -4.92 -10.64
CA ASP A 81 -3.13 -4.28 -10.74
C ASP A 81 -3.30 -3.32 -11.92
N SER A 82 -3.16 -3.89 -13.11
CA SER A 82 -3.46 -3.17 -14.34
C SER A 82 -4.96 -3.08 -14.62
N ASN A 83 -5.76 -4.04 -14.14
CA ASN A 83 -7.16 -4.26 -14.51
C ASN A 83 -8.12 -4.46 -13.32
N GLY A 84 -9.36 -4.88 -13.62
CA GLY A 84 -10.39 -5.19 -12.61
C GLY A 84 -10.58 -6.68 -12.33
N GLY A 85 -10.16 -7.59 -13.21
CA GLY A 85 -9.89 -9.00 -12.85
C GLY A 85 -11.09 -9.92 -12.64
N HIS A 86 -12.30 -9.40 -12.43
CA HIS A 86 -13.52 -10.17 -12.11
C HIS A 86 -14.13 -10.98 -13.28
N TRP A 87 -13.30 -11.58 -14.14
CA TRP A 87 -13.71 -12.29 -15.36
C TRP A 87 -14.40 -13.62 -15.09
N ASP A 88 -14.16 -14.22 -13.92
CA ASP A 88 -14.80 -15.44 -13.46
C ASP A 88 -16.26 -15.22 -13.00
N THR A 89 -16.69 -13.98 -12.79
CA THR A 89 -18.00 -13.73 -12.19
C THR A 89 -19.13 -14.06 -13.17
N LYS A 90 -20.22 -14.65 -12.66
CA LYS A 90 -21.41 -14.94 -13.49
C LYS A 90 -21.92 -13.70 -14.23
N ARG A 91 -21.88 -12.54 -13.57
CA ARG A 91 -22.30 -11.25 -14.15
C ARG A 91 -21.43 -10.88 -15.34
N PHE A 92 -20.10 -10.96 -15.20
CA PHE A 92 -19.19 -10.65 -16.30
C PHE A 92 -19.40 -11.59 -17.48
N ARG A 93 -19.37 -12.91 -17.24
CA ARG A 93 -19.51 -13.92 -18.32
C ARG A 93 -20.79 -13.76 -19.13
N ASN A 94 -21.92 -13.53 -18.45
CA ASN A 94 -23.21 -13.32 -19.11
C ASN A 94 -23.21 -12.11 -20.06
N ASN A 95 -22.45 -11.06 -19.73
CA ASN A 95 -22.38 -9.83 -20.51
C ASN A 95 -21.29 -9.90 -21.60
N TYR A 96 -20.16 -10.54 -21.30
CA TYR A 96 -19.02 -10.56 -22.20
C TYR A 96 -19.15 -11.63 -23.28
N SER A 97 -19.46 -12.87 -22.90
CA SER A 97 -19.54 -14.01 -23.83
C SER A 97 -20.28 -15.17 -23.15
N PRO A 98 -21.62 -15.20 -23.19
CA PRO A 98 -22.43 -16.19 -22.45
C PRO A 98 -22.24 -17.65 -22.92
N ASN A 99 -21.61 -17.84 -24.08
CA ASN A 99 -21.39 -19.16 -24.69
C ASN A 99 -20.01 -19.76 -24.37
N LEU A 100 -19.10 -19.01 -23.75
CA LEU A 100 -17.77 -19.51 -23.39
C LEU A 100 -17.81 -20.20 -22.02
N SER A 101 -16.93 -21.18 -21.83
CA SER A 101 -16.66 -21.71 -20.49
C SER A 101 -16.04 -20.62 -19.59
N PRO A 102 -16.07 -20.78 -18.25
CA PRO A 102 -15.36 -19.88 -17.36
C PRO A 102 -13.87 -19.74 -17.67
N GLU A 103 -13.20 -20.86 -17.96
CA GLU A 103 -11.79 -20.94 -18.36
C GLU A 103 -11.54 -20.14 -19.64
N GLU A 104 -12.31 -20.43 -20.70
CA GLU A 104 -12.21 -19.71 -21.98
C GLU A 104 -12.50 -18.22 -21.83
N THR A 105 -13.39 -17.85 -20.90
CA THR A 105 -13.71 -16.45 -20.63
C THR A 105 -12.52 -15.73 -20.01
N VAL A 106 -11.87 -16.30 -19.00
CA VAL A 106 -10.68 -15.71 -18.34
C VAL A 106 -9.55 -15.55 -19.35
N LEU A 107 -9.20 -16.62 -20.08
CA LEU A 107 -8.12 -16.58 -21.06
C LEU A 107 -8.37 -15.53 -22.16
N LYS A 108 -9.60 -15.47 -22.68
CA LYS A 108 -9.94 -14.52 -23.74
C LYS A 108 -10.05 -13.09 -23.25
N ALA A 109 -10.57 -12.86 -22.05
CA ALA A 109 -10.63 -11.53 -21.45
C ALA A 109 -9.22 -11.01 -21.17
N GLY A 110 -8.37 -11.83 -20.54
CA GLY A 110 -6.98 -11.47 -20.25
C GLY A 110 -6.18 -11.17 -21.51
N HIS A 111 -6.25 -12.01 -22.55
CA HIS A 111 -5.59 -11.75 -23.83
C HIS A 111 -5.88 -10.33 -24.36
N TYR A 112 -7.16 -9.96 -24.54
CA TYR A 112 -7.48 -8.62 -25.06
C TYR A 112 -7.18 -7.50 -24.07
N CYS A 113 -7.27 -7.77 -22.77
CA CYS A 113 -6.94 -6.79 -21.73
C CYS A 113 -5.46 -6.40 -21.80
N TYR A 114 -4.58 -7.38 -21.76
CA TYR A 114 -3.14 -7.19 -21.68
C TYR A 114 -2.53 -6.84 -23.04
N GLU A 115 -2.94 -7.50 -24.13
CA GLU A 115 -2.51 -7.16 -25.49
C GLU A 115 -2.86 -5.69 -25.82
N GLY A 116 -4.09 -5.28 -25.48
CA GLY A 116 -4.53 -3.90 -25.71
C GLY A 116 -3.74 -2.88 -24.89
N MET A 117 -3.38 -3.21 -23.64
CA MET A 117 -2.51 -2.39 -22.81
C MET A 117 -1.10 -2.27 -23.40
N LEU A 118 -0.46 -3.39 -23.73
CA LEU A 118 0.89 -3.41 -24.33
C LEU A 118 0.92 -2.59 -25.62
N ASN A 119 -0.07 -2.78 -26.49
CA ASN A 119 -0.20 -2.01 -27.73
C ASN A 119 -0.37 -0.51 -27.49
N ALA A 120 -1.16 -0.11 -26.49
CA ALA A 120 -1.38 1.29 -26.17
C ALA A 120 -0.10 1.96 -25.62
N PHE A 121 0.63 1.28 -24.74
CA PHE A 121 1.89 1.78 -24.19
C PHE A 121 3.00 1.83 -25.25
N ALA A 122 3.10 0.84 -26.13
CA ALA A 122 4.04 0.85 -27.26
C ALA A 122 3.73 2.01 -28.22
N LYS A 123 2.46 2.23 -28.57
CA LYS A 123 2.02 3.42 -29.33
C LYS A 123 2.33 4.74 -28.60
N GLY A 124 2.43 4.72 -27.28
CA GLY A 124 2.89 5.83 -26.42
C GLY A 124 4.41 5.96 -26.29
N GLY A 125 5.21 5.04 -26.83
CA GLY A 125 6.68 5.09 -26.77
C GLY A 125 7.33 4.25 -25.65
N TYR A 126 6.58 3.33 -25.05
CA TYR A 126 7.11 2.32 -24.11
C TYR A 126 6.90 0.91 -24.66
N ASP A 127 7.92 0.39 -25.35
CA ASP A 127 7.88 -0.96 -25.93
C ASP A 127 8.09 -2.08 -24.89
N LYS A 128 8.44 -1.71 -23.65
CA LYS A 128 8.66 -2.65 -22.56
C LYS A 128 7.93 -2.23 -21.30
N ILE A 129 7.20 -3.18 -20.74
CA ILE A 129 6.56 -3.10 -19.43
C ILE A 129 7.04 -4.32 -18.63
N ILE A 130 7.55 -4.10 -17.42
CA ILE A 130 7.92 -5.16 -16.48
C ILE A 130 6.89 -5.13 -15.36
N MET A 131 6.04 -6.16 -15.30
CA MET A 131 4.88 -6.17 -14.42
C MET A 131 4.87 -7.40 -13.51
N ALA A 132 4.57 -7.19 -12.23
CA ALA A 132 4.19 -8.25 -11.30
C ALA A 132 2.69 -8.57 -11.44
N VAL A 133 2.28 -9.78 -11.05
CA VAL A 133 0.85 -10.06 -10.85
C VAL A 133 0.36 -9.34 -9.59
N GLY A 134 -0.77 -8.63 -9.68
CA GLY A 134 -1.56 -8.17 -8.54
C GLY A 134 -2.71 -9.12 -8.23
N ASP A 135 -3.52 -8.79 -7.22
CA ASP A 135 -4.66 -9.62 -6.86
C ASP A 135 -5.72 -9.59 -7.97
N HIS A 136 -5.85 -8.49 -8.71
CA HIS A 136 -6.72 -8.41 -9.88
C HIS A 136 -6.23 -9.24 -11.07
N GLU A 137 -4.92 -9.42 -11.25
CA GLU A 137 -4.39 -10.41 -12.21
C GLU A 137 -4.68 -11.85 -11.73
N MET A 138 -4.99 -12.03 -10.45
CA MET A 138 -5.42 -13.29 -9.83
C MET A 138 -6.93 -13.41 -9.63
N GLY A 139 -7.73 -12.52 -10.24
CA GLY A 139 -9.19 -12.57 -10.23
C GLY A 139 -9.88 -11.73 -9.14
N ASP A 140 -9.11 -10.91 -8.42
CA ASP A 140 -9.48 -10.04 -7.30
C ASP A 140 -9.96 -10.84 -6.07
N ASN A 141 -9.68 -10.31 -4.88
CA ASN A 141 -10.03 -10.93 -3.61
C ASN A 141 -11.51 -10.65 -3.22
N PRO A 142 -12.11 -11.47 -2.34
CA PRO A 142 -11.59 -12.71 -1.76
C PRO A 142 -11.67 -13.90 -2.73
N TRP A 143 -10.91 -14.97 -2.42
CA TRP A 143 -10.93 -16.28 -3.08
C TRP A 143 -11.58 -17.38 -2.21
N PRO A 144 -12.91 -17.38 -1.96
CA PRO A 144 -13.55 -18.41 -1.14
C PRO A 144 -13.24 -19.83 -1.61
N ALA A 145 -12.86 -20.72 -0.69
CA ALA A 145 -12.54 -22.10 -1.02
C ALA A 145 -13.67 -22.80 -1.80
N GLY A 146 -13.31 -23.42 -2.93
CA GLY A 146 -14.21 -24.13 -3.84
C GLY A 146 -14.95 -23.22 -4.85
N SER A 147 -14.77 -21.90 -4.76
CA SER A 147 -15.32 -20.92 -5.69
C SER A 147 -14.72 -21.03 -7.10
N MET A 148 -15.33 -20.32 -8.06
CA MET A 148 -14.86 -20.27 -9.44
C MET A 148 -13.49 -19.58 -9.52
N VAL A 149 -13.35 -18.37 -8.99
CA VAL A 149 -12.05 -17.65 -8.92
C VAL A 149 -10.94 -18.50 -8.30
N SER A 150 -11.23 -19.28 -7.25
CA SER A 150 -10.24 -20.18 -6.64
C SER A 150 -9.79 -21.31 -7.57
N LYS A 151 -10.68 -21.82 -8.42
CA LYS A 151 -10.36 -22.90 -9.37
C LYS A 151 -9.63 -22.38 -10.61
N LEU A 152 -9.90 -21.14 -11.01
CA LEU A 152 -9.38 -20.53 -12.23
C LEU A 152 -8.02 -19.83 -12.05
N GLN A 153 -7.36 -20.00 -10.90
CA GLN A 153 -6.03 -19.44 -10.64
C GLN A 153 -4.96 -19.82 -11.68
N PRO A 154 -4.96 -21.03 -12.28
CA PRO A 154 -4.07 -21.35 -13.41
C PRO A 154 -4.35 -20.49 -14.64
N GLU A 155 -5.61 -20.34 -15.04
CA GLU A 155 -6.02 -19.58 -16.23
C GLU A 155 -5.74 -18.09 -16.08
N PHE A 156 -5.89 -17.53 -14.88
CA PHE A 156 -5.50 -16.15 -14.58
C PHE A 156 -4.00 -15.90 -14.81
N ARG A 157 -3.15 -16.80 -14.29
CA ARG A 157 -1.69 -16.74 -14.51
C ARG A 157 -1.32 -16.95 -15.97
N GLU A 158 -1.94 -17.91 -16.64
CA GLU A 158 -1.70 -18.19 -18.05
C GLU A 158 -2.04 -16.98 -18.91
N ALA A 159 -3.22 -16.37 -18.71
CA ALA A 159 -3.65 -15.22 -19.47
C ALA A 159 -2.69 -14.03 -19.30
N PHE A 160 -2.19 -13.79 -18.09
CA PHE A 160 -1.19 -12.76 -17.82
C PHE A 160 0.16 -13.08 -18.46
N ALA A 161 0.71 -14.26 -18.15
CA ALA A 161 2.08 -14.61 -18.53
C ALA A 161 2.26 -14.67 -20.04
N LYS A 162 1.25 -15.20 -20.76
CA LYS A 162 1.29 -15.34 -22.21
C LYS A 162 1.52 -14.00 -22.93
N GLU A 163 0.96 -12.91 -22.42
CA GLU A 163 1.06 -11.60 -23.06
C GLU A 163 2.28 -10.81 -22.57
N PHE A 164 2.62 -10.89 -21.28
CA PHE A 164 3.71 -10.09 -20.69
C PHE A 164 5.09 -10.73 -20.75
N ASN A 165 5.16 -12.06 -20.68
CA ASN A 165 6.42 -12.76 -20.40
C ASN A 165 6.87 -13.71 -21.52
N TYR A 166 6.05 -13.88 -22.55
CA TYR A 166 6.34 -14.69 -23.72
C TYR A 166 6.30 -13.84 -24.99
N ASP A 167 7.19 -14.12 -25.94
CA ASP A 167 7.15 -13.49 -27.27
C ASP A 167 6.20 -14.23 -28.23
N GLU A 168 6.13 -13.74 -29.47
CA GLU A 168 5.31 -14.35 -30.53
C GLU A 168 5.71 -15.78 -30.91
N ASN A 169 6.94 -16.20 -30.59
CA ASN A 169 7.46 -17.55 -30.81
C ASN A 169 7.20 -18.48 -29.63
N GLY A 170 6.67 -17.96 -28.52
CA GLY A 170 6.48 -18.70 -27.28
C GLY A 170 7.77 -18.87 -26.48
N GLU A 171 8.77 -18.02 -26.70
CA GLU A 171 9.99 -17.96 -25.89
C GLU A 171 9.80 -17.00 -24.71
N PHE A 172 10.29 -17.40 -23.53
CA PHE A 172 10.21 -16.57 -22.34
C PHE A 172 11.22 -15.42 -22.44
N ILE A 173 10.75 -14.17 -22.38
CA ILE A 173 11.59 -13.00 -22.74
C ILE A 173 12.62 -12.63 -21.66
N TYR A 174 12.58 -13.30 -20.50
CA TYR A 174 13.50 -13.12 -19.39
C TYR A 174 14.29 -14.40 -19.06
N ASP A 175 14.56 -15.28 -20.02
CA ASP A 175 15.13 -16.62 -19.76
C ASP A 175 16.65 -16.64 -19.44
N LYS A 176 17.34 -15.50 -19.53
CA LYS A 176 18.79 -15.42 -19.25
C LYS A 176 19.07 -15.64 -17.75
N PRO A 177 19.84 -16.68 -17.36
CA PRO A 177 20.13 -16.98 -15.95
C PRO A 177 20.96 -15.88 -15.26
N ILE A 178 20.88 -15.86 -13.93
CA ILE A 178 21.71 -15.03 -13.05
C ILE A 178 22.77 -15.93 -12.43
N GLY A 179 24.02 -15.83 -12.90
CA GLY A 179 25.06 -16.82 -12.58
C GLY A 179 24.59 -18.24 -12.94
N ASP A 180 24.64 -19.15 -11.96
CA ASP A 180 24.16 -20.52 -12.10
C ASP A 180 22.65 -20.68 -11.81
N ALA A 181 21.98 -19.64 -11.32
CA ALA A 181 20.56 -19.70 -10.99
C ALA A 181 19.69 -19.47 -12.24
N PRO A 182 18.68 -20.33 -12.50
CA PRO A 182 17.73 -20.05 -13.56
C PRO A 182 17.00 -18.74 -13.27
N SER A 183 16.67 -17.98 -14.31
CA SER A 183 16.01 -16.69 -14.17
C SER A 183 14.58 -16.78 -13.64
N ARG A 184 14.00 -17.97 -13.54
CA ARG A 184 12.64 -18.22 -13.06
C ARG A 184 12.56 -19.54 -12.27
N PRO A 185 11.57 -19.73 -11.38
CA PRO A 185 11.44 -20.91 -10.55
C PRO A 185 10.89 -22.12 -11.33
N LEU A 186 11.73 -22.70 -12.20
CA LEU A 186 11.37 -23.78 -13.13
C LEU A 186 10.69 -24.97 -12.44
N GLY A 187 9.63 -25.47 -13.08
CA GLY A 187 8.83 -26.60 -12.60
C GLY A 187 7.95 -26.27 -11.40
N THR A 188 7.77 -24.99 -11.06
CA THR A 188 6.77 -24.52 -10.08
C THR A 188 5.60 -23.85 -10.82
N LYS A 189 4.46 -23.67 -10.14
CA LYS A 189 3.32 -22.91 -10.70
C LYS A 189 3.59 -21.41 -10.90
N TYR A 190 4.75 -20.92 -10.43
CA TYR A 190 5.17 -19.53 -10.48
C TYR A 190 6.20 -19.28 -11.60
N GLN A 191 6.60 -20.32 -12.34
CA GLN A 191 7.67 -20.25 -13.33
C GLN A 191 7.39 -19.23 -14.45
N ASP A 192 6.12 -18.89 -14.67
CA ASP A 192 5.68 -18.00 -15.75
C ASP A 192 5.29 -16.60 -15.24
N THR A 193 5.28 -16.38 -13.93
CA THR A 193 4.87 -15.13 -13.27
C THR A 193 5.92 -14.55 -12.33
N SER A 194 6.99 -15.30 -12.03
CA SER A 194 8.13 -14.84 -11.24
C SER A 194 9.42 -15.01 -12.02
N PHE A 195 10.25 -13.97 -12.05
CA PHE A 195 11.49 -13.97 -12.81
C PHE A 195 12.50 -12.94 -12.33
N ALA A 196 13.75 -13.11 -12.74
CA ALA A 196 14.87 -12.23 -12.52
C ALA A 196 15.40 -11.73 -13.88
N TYR A 197 15.62 -10.43 -13.97
CA TYR A 197 16.04 -9.77 -15.20
C TYR A 197 17.07 -8.69 -14.87
N GLN A 198 18.30 -8.89 -15.32
CA GLN A 198 19.33 -7.86 -15.23
C GLN A 198 19.16 -6.85 -16.36
N HIS A 199 19.03 -5.58 -16.01
CA HIS A 199 19.07 -4.46 -16.93
C HIS A 199 20.18 -3.51 -16.50
N LYS A 200 21.24 -3.41 -17.32
CA LYS A 200 22.44 -2.65 -17.01
C LYS A 200 22.99 -3.05 -15.63
N ASN A 201 23.12 -2.09 -14.72
CA ASN A 201 23.68 -2.23 -13.38
C ASN A 201 22.64 -2.63 -12.31
N VAL A 202 21.41 -2.97 -12.70
CA VAL A 202 20.34 -3.36 -11.76
C VAL A 202 19.82 -4.75 -12.06
N LEU A 203 19.65 -5.55 -11.02
CA LEU A 203 18.86 -6.77 -11.06
C LEU A 203 17.42 -6.48 -10.64
N PHE A 204 16.48 -6.68 -11.55
CA PHE A 204 15.05 -6.66 -11.25
C PHE A 204 14.57 -8.07 -10.95
N ILE A 205 13.86 -8.26 -9.85
CA ILE A 205 13.21 -9.53 -9.51
C ILE A 205 11.71 -9.29 -9.33
N THR A 206 10.91 -9.96 -10.15
CA THR A 206 9.44 -9.93 -10.09
C THR A 206 8.95 -11.21 -9.41
N VAL A 207 8.07 -11.08 -8.42
CA VAL A 207 7.64 -12.21 -7.58
C VAL A 207 6.11 -12.29 -7.50
N ASP A 208 5.56 -13.45 -7.86
CA ASP A 208 4.16 -13.82 -7.65
C ASP A 208 3.94 -14.26 -6.19
N GLN A 209 3.30 -13.40 -5.42
CA GLN A 209 3.12 -13.57 -3.98
C GLN A 209 1.82 -14.33 -3.62
N PHE A 210 1.02 -14.73 -4.61
CA PHE A 210 -0.30 -15.30 -4.39
C PHE A 210 -0.22 -16.82 -4.23
N HIS A 211 -0.03 -17.25 -2.98
CA HIS A 211 0.08 -18.66 -2.65
C HIS A 211 -1.28 -19.35 -2.58
N GLN A 212 -1.35 -20.57 -3.11
CA GLN A 212 -2.54 -21.44 -3.06
C GLN A 212 -2.06 -22.88 -3.07
N GLU A 213 -2.50 -23.67 -2.10
CA GLU A 213 -2.21 -25.10 -2.05
C GLU A 213 -3.24 -25.93 -2.81
N ASN A 214 -4.52 -25.61 -2.62
CA ASN A 214 -5.64 -26.31 -3.24
C ASN A 214 -6.84 -25.35 -3.36
N PRO A 215 -7.55 -25.33 -4.50
CA PRO A 215 -8.68 -24.42 -4.69
C PRO A 215 -9.84 -24.65 -3.70
N ASN A 216 -9.95 -25.84 -3.09
CA ASN A 216 -11.00 -26.20 -2.14
C ASN A 216 -10.57 -26.09 -0.67
N LYS A 217 -9.33 -25.64 -0.39
CA LYS A 217 -8.82 -25.50 0.98
C LYS A 217 -8.69 -24.02 1.31
N ARG A 218 -9.28 -23.59 2.43
CA ARG A 218 -9.01 -22.26 3.00
C ARG A 218 -7.66 -22.30 3.72
N ILE A 219 -6.78 -21.36 3.38
CA ILE A 219 -5.44 -21.23 3.98
C ILE A 219 -5.18 -19.84 4.58
N GLY A 220 -6.00 -18.83 4.27
CA GLY A 220 -5.84 -17.46 4.77
C GLY A 220 -7.15 -16.71 4.98
N GLY A 221 -7.03 -15.44 5.37
CA GLY A 221 -8.15 -14.50 5.57
C GLY A 221 -9.05 -14.42 4.34
N GLU A 222 -8.42 -14.28 3.18
CA GLU A 222 -9.05 -14.11 1.86
C GLU A 222 -9.58 -15.41 1.24
N GLY A 223 -9.30 -16.58 1.82
CA GLY A 223 -9.85 -17.86 1.37
C GLY A 223 -8.77 -18.88 0.99
N SER A 224 -8.81 -19.38 -0.24
CA SER A 224 -7.86 -20.39 -0.74
C SER A 224 -6.52 -19.82 -1.19
N VAL A 225 -6.44 -18.51 -1.34
CA VAL A 225 -5.23 -17.76 -1.69
C VAL A 225 -4.81 -16.91 -0.48
N THR A 226 -3.50 -16.76 -0.28
CA THR A 226 -2.88 -15.90 0.75
C THR A 226 -1.58 -15.30 0.24
N GLY A 227 -1.06 -14.27 0.91
CA GLY A 227 0.15 -13.55 0.50
C GLY A 227 1.42 -14.13 1.11
N THR A 228 2.13 -15.03 0.39
CA THR A 228 3.39 -15.60 0.89
C THR A 228 4.25 -16.22 -0.23
N VAL A 229 5.56 -16.35 0.01
CA VAL A 229 6.52 -17.00 -0.89
C VAL A 229 7.24 -18.12 -0.13
N THR A 230 7.02 -19.36 -0.55
CA THR A 230 7.47 -20.54 0.20
C THR A 230 7.99 -21.67 -0.69
N GLY A 231 8.63 -22.66 -0.07
CA GLY A 231 9.14 -23.87 -0.74
C GLY A 231 10.09 -23.57 -1.89
N ARG A 232 9.96 -24.32 -3.00
CA ARG A 232 10.82 -24.16 -4.18
C ARG A 232 10.79 -22.76 -4.80
N HIS A 233 9.73 -21.99 -4.59
CA HIS A 233 9.69 -20.60 -5.04
C HIS A 233 10.65 -19.73 -4.22
N LEU A 234 10.64 -19.87 -2.89
CA LEU A 234 11.57 -19.17 -2.01
C LEU A 234 13.02 -19.63 -2.20
N ASP A 235 13.25 -20.93 -2.42
CA ASP A 235 14.59 -21.47 -2.69
C ASP A 235 15.18 -20.91 -3.99
N TRP A 236 14.36 -20.75 -5.03
CA TRP A 236 14.77 -20.07 -6.27
C TRP A 236 15.19 -18.62 -6.00
N LEU A 237 14.38 -17.86 -5.25
CA LEU A 237 14.70 -16.47 -4.92
C LEU A 237 16.03 -16.36 -4.18
N LYS A 238 16.27 -17.23 -3.18
CA LYS A 238 17.55 -17.30 -2.46
C LYS A 238 18.73 -17.57 -3.41
N ASN A 239 18.57 -18.50 -4.35
CA ASN A 239 19.63 -18.84 -5.30
C ASN A 239 19.93 -17.66 -6.24
N VAL A 240 18.89 -17.00 -6.79
CA VAL A 240 19.07 -15.80 -7.63
C VAL A 240 19.83 -14.71 -6.89
N LEU A 241 19.43 -14.40 -5.65
CA LEU A 241 20.09 -13.36 -4.84
C LEU A 241 21.53 -13.74 -4.47
N SER A 242 21.78 -15.02 -4.18
CA SER A 242 23.12 -15.54 -3.92
C SER A 242 24.04 -15.39 -5.13
N GLU A 243 23.55 -15.69 -6.33
CA GLU A 243 24.30 -15.49 -7.58
C GLU A 243 24.49 -14.01 -7.91
N ALA A 244 23.47 -13.18 -7.66
CA ALA A 244 23.54 -11.73 -7.87
C ALA A 244 24.68 -11.10 -7.06
N ASN A 245 24.84 -11.49 -5.79
CA ASN A 245 25.90 -10.98 -4.91
C ASN A 245 27.31 -11.39 -5.34
N LYS A 246 27.46 -12.32 -6.30
CA LYS A 246 28.75 -12.70 -6.89
C LYS A 246 29.07 -11.88 -8.14
N ASP A 247 28.08 -11.24 -8.75
CA ASP A 247 28.23 -10.50 -10.00
C ASP A 247 28.46 -9.00 -9.75
N SER A 248 29.71 -8.57 -9.89
CA SER A 248 30.11 -7.17 -9.70
C SER A 248 29.48 -6.16 -10.66
N SER A 249 28.81 -6.63 -11.73
CA SER A 249 28.05 -5.77 -12.66
C SER A 249 26.67 -5.39 -12.12
N ILE A 250 26.18 -6.09 -11.10
CA ILE A 250 24.93 -5.76 -10.39
C ILE A 250 25.29 -4.85 -9.21
N LYS A 251 24.84 -3.59 -9.28
CA LYS A 251 25.07 -2.58 -8.23
C LYS A 251 23.88 -2.40 -7.31
N HIS A 252 22.68 -2.57 -7.87
CA HIS A 252 21.43 -2.52 -7.13
C HIS A 252 20.58 -3.75 -7.41
N ILE A 253 19.85 -4.20 -6.40
CA ILE A 253 18.83 -5.24 -6.49
C ILE A 253 17.49 -4.62 -6.13
N ILE A 254 16.58 -4.62 -7.10
CA ILE A 254 15.22 -4.11 -6.96
C ILE A 254 14.25 -5.26 -7.10
N VAL A 255 13.42 -5.48 -6.09
CA VAL A 255 12.38 -6.51 -6.08
C VAL A 255 11.02 -5.85 -6.22
N GLN A 256 10.11 -6.44 -6.99
CA GLN A 256 8.69 -6.10 -6.96
C GLN A 256 7.81 -7.31 -6.63
N GLY A 257 6.77 -7.01 -5.87
CA GLY A 257 5.59 -7.83 -5.70
C GLY A 257 4.39 -6.88 -5.58
N HIS A 258 3.21 -7.42 -5.37
CA HIS A 258 2.03 -6.57 -5.22
C HIS A 258 1.79 -6.17 -3.76
N LEU A 259 2.02 -7.10 -2.83
CA LEU A 259 1.59 -6.99 -1.44
C LEU A 259 2.64 -6.28 -0.58
N PRO A 260 2.28 -5.23 0.18
CA PRO A 260 3.19 -4.66 1.16
C PRO A 260 3.51 -5.66 2.28
N VAL A 261 4.70 -5.52 2.87
CA VAL A 261 5.26 -6.40 3.90
C VAL A 261 5.36 -5.70 5.25
N ILE A 262 5.90 -4.49 5.30
CA ILE A 262 6.00 -3.73 6.55
C ILE A 262 4.69 -3.00 6.80
N TYR A 263 4.03 -3.35 7.91
CA TYR A 263 2.87 -2.65 8.47
C TYR A 263 3.33 -1.56 9.47
N PRO A 264 2.64 -0.41 9.56
CA PRO A 264 1.44 -0.03 8.83
C PRO A 264 1.75 0.61 7.47
N VAL A 265 0.74 0.73 6.61
CA VAL A 265 0.83 1.46 5.33
C VAL A 265 -0.33 2.43 5.17
N ARG A 266 -0.10 3.51 4.44
CA ARG A 266 -1.16 4.42 4.01
C ARG A 266 -2.05 3.69 2.99
N LYS A 267 -3.38 3.88 3.03
CA LYS A 267 -4.37 3.15 2.21
C LYS A 267 -5.50 4.03 1.71
N VAL A 268 -5.97 3.84 0.47
CA VAL A 268 -7.13 4.58 -0.08
C VAL A 268 -7.98 3.72 -1.02
N ASN A 269 -9.18 3.34 -0.60
CA ASN A 269 -10.15 2.56 -1.39
C ASN A 269 -9.52 1.30 -2.03
N SER A 270 -8.88 0.47 -1.21
CA SER A 270 -8.20 -0.77 -1.62
C SER A 270 -8.62 -1.96 -0.75
N SER A 271 -8.35 -3.20 -1.20
CA SER A 271 -8.58 -4.37 -0.37
C SER A 271 -7.75 -4.31 0.92
N GLY A 272 -6.55 -3.73 0.83
CA GLY A 272 -5.65 -3.54 1.96
C GLY A 272 -4.94 -4.83 2.37
N MET A 273 -4.82 -5.78 1.45
CA MET A 273 -4.10 -7.03 1.68
C MET A 273 -2.62 -6.75 1.96
N MET A 274 -2.01 -7.60 2.78
CA MET A 274 -0.59 -7.53 3.16
C MET A 274 0.02 -8.92 2.99
N MET A 275 1.35 -8.99 2.95
CA MET A 275 2.06 -10.27 3.10
C MET A 275 1.82 -10.86 4.50
N ASP A 276 1.59 -12.16 4.56
CA ASP A 276 1.42 -12.89 5.81
C ASP A 276 2.65 -12.71 6.71
N ASP A 277 2.45 -12.60 8.03
CA ASP A 277 3.52 -12.46 9.03
C ASP A 277 4.43 -11.22 8.90
N ASN A 278 4.05 -10.21 8.10
CA ASN A 278 4.77 -8.95 7.93
C ASN A 278 6.30 -9.13 7.69
N SER A 279 7.15 -8.35 8.36
CA SER A 279 8.62 -8.44 8.25
C SER A 279 9.22 -9.72 8.84
N ASP A 280 8.40 -10.54 9.52
CA ASP A 280 8.76 -11.88 9.96
C ASP A 280 8.56 -12.95 8.88
N ASN A 281 7.95 -12.59 7.74
CA ASN A 281 7.76 -13.48 6.61
C ASN A 281 9.10 -14.02 6.06
N PRO A 282 9.17 -15.30 5.65
CA PRO A 282 10.37 -15.89 5.04
C PRO A 282 10.89 -15.14 3.81
N PHE A 283 10.00 -14.57 2.99
CA PHE A 283 10.34 -13.72 1.85
C PHE A 283 11.18 -12.52 2.28
N TRP A 284 10.69 -11.75 3.26
CA TRP A 284 11.36 -10.54 3.74
C TRP A 284 12.71 -10.84 4.37
N LYS A 285 12.77 -11.92 5.16
CA LYS A 285 14.01 -12.41 5.76
C LYS A 285 15.07 -12.73 4.71
N VAL A 286 14.68 -13.29 3.57
CA VAL A 286 15.60 -13.54 2.44
C VAL A 286 16.06 -12.23 1.80
N LEU A 287 15.16 -11.28 1.54
CA LEU A 287 15.56 -9.99 0.99
C LEU A 287 16.57 -9.27 1.89
N ARG A 288 16.32 -9.31 3.21
CA ARG A 288 17.21 -8.81 4.26
C ARG A 288 18.57 -9.50 4.24
N GLU A 289 18.58 -10.83 4.23
CA GLU A 289 19.80 -11.66 4.27
C GLU A 289 20.75 -11.34 3.11
N TYR A 290 20.21 -11.09 1.93
CA TYR A 290 21.01 -10.86 0.72
C TYR A 290 21.22 -9.39 0.38
N GLY A 291 20.75 -8.45 1.20
CA GLY A 291 21.01 -7.02 1.03
C GLY A 291 20.31 -6.40 -0.17
N VAL A 292 19.04 -6.74 -0.39
CA VAL A 292 18.19 -6.06 -1.39
C VAL A 292 18.03 -4.58 -1.02
N ASP A 293 18.18 -3.68 -2.00
CA ASP A 293 18.11 -2.23 -1.76
C ASP A 293 16.66 -1.75 -1.63
N LEU A 294 15.79 -2.19 -2.54
CA LEU A 294 14.44 -1.66 -2.68
C LEU A 294 13.42 -2.74 -3.03
N TYR A 295 12.32 -2.77 -2.29
CA TYR A 295 11.12 -3.56 -2.57
C TYR A 295 9.95 -2.63 -2.95
N PHE A 296 9.46 -2.75 -4.18
CA PHE A 296 8.25 -2.07 -4.63
C PHE A 296 7.01 -2.92 -4.39
N ALA A 297 5.94 -2.26 -3.91
CA ALA A 297 4.61 -2.84 -3.77
C ALA A 297 3.51 -1.88 -4.29
N GLY A 298 2.32 -2.43 -4.53
CA GLY A 298 1.09 -1.71 -4.89
C GLY A 298 0.01 -1.93 -3.84
N GLU A 299 -1.16 -2.40 -4.29
CA GLU A 299 -2.33 -2.85 -3.51
C GLU A 299 -3.10 -1.72 -2.82
N VAL A 300 -2.41 -0.83 -2.11
CA VAL A 300 -3.07 0.06 -1.15
C VAL A 300 -3.43 1.45 -1.69
N HIS A 301 -3.13 1.73 -2.95
CA HIS A 301 -3.47 2.97 -3.65
C HIS A 301 -2.98 4.24 -2.93
N SER A 302 -1.88 4.16 -2.18
CA SER A 302 -1.28 5.30 -1.49
C SER A 302 0.21 5.09 -1.31
N ASN A 303 0.97 6.18 -1.33
CA ASN A 303 2.41 6.13 -1.20
C ASN A 303 2.84 5.98 0.27
N THR A 304 3.70 5.00 0.55
CA THR A 304 4.34 4.79 1.85
C THR A 304 5.79 4.36 1.64
N VAL A 305 6.72 5.02 2.33
CA VAL A 305 8.13 4.61 2.37
C VAL A 305 8.46 4.19 3.79
N THR A 306 9.04 3.01 3.93
CA THR A 306 9.50 2.49 5.23
C THR A 306 10.84 1.82 5.06
N LYS A 307 11.78 2.13 5.94
CA LYS A 307 13.05 1.41 6.04
C LYS A 307 12.87 0.20 6.96
N ASP A 308 13.38 -0.95 6.57
CA ASP A 308 13.47 -2.11 7.45
C ASP A 308 14.30 -1.76 8.69
N SER A 309 13.82 -2.09 9.88
CA SER A 309 14.53 -1.79 11.13
C SER A 309 15.79 -2.66 11.34
N GLY A 310 15.91 -3.76 10.59
CA GLY A 310 17.01 -4.72 10.70
C GLY A 310 18.03 -4.67 9.55
N SER A 311 17.88 -3.78 8.57
CA SER A 311 18.77 -3.69 7.40
C SER A 311 18.61 -2.38 6.63
N ASP A 312 19.29 -2.27 5.49
CA ASP A 312 19.19 -1.14 4.57
C ASP A 312 18.08 -1.30 3.51
N LEU A 313 17.30 -2.40 3.57
CA LEU A 313 16.18 -2.63 2.67
C LEU A 313 15.06 -1.60 2.88
N VAL A 314 14.64 -0.95 1.79
CA VAL A 314 13.51 -0.03 1.78
C VAL A 314 12.28 -0.68 1.15
N GLN A 315 11.12 -0.54 1.79
CA GLN A 315 9.82 -0.77 1.17
C GLN A 315 9.28 0.55 0.62
N LEU A 316 8.97 0.58 -0.68
CA LEU A 316 8.25 1.66 -1.33
C LEU A 316 6.93 1.12 -1.88
N VAL A 317 5.85 1.41 -1.17
CA VAL A 317 4.50 1.16 -1.64
C VAL A 317 4.06 2.36 -2.45
N SER A 318 3.67 2.18 -3.71
CA SER A 318 3.32 3.27 -4.61
C SER A 318 1.92 3.14 -5.19
N ARG A 319 1.44 4.21 -5.83
CA ARG A 319 0.16 4.25 -6.56
C ARG A 319 0.35 4.87 -7.94
N GLY A 320 -0.56 4.55 -8.84
CA GLY A 320 -0.56 5.04 -10.23
C GLY A 320 -1.95 5.11 -10.85
N ASN A 321 -3.01 4.87 -10.05
CA ASN A 321 -4.39 4.73 -10.53
C ASN A 321 -4.74 5.81 -11.57
N PHE A 322 -5.13 5.39 -12.77
CA PHE A 322 -5.58 6.27 -13.85
C PHE A 322 -4.60 7.40 -14.20
N PHE A 323 -3.28 7.16 -14.11
CA PHE A 323 -2.24 8.18 -14.33
C PHE A 323 -2.40 9.42 -13.43
N THR A 324 -2.89 9.24 -12.20
CA THR A 324 -2.98 10.37 -11.25
C THR A 324 -1.70 10.58 -10.45
N ASN A 325 -0.79 9.61 -10.50
CA ASN A 325 0.48 9.58 -9.79
C ASN A 325 1.48 8.78 -10.64
N LEU A 326 2.77 9.17 -10.63
CA LEU A 326 3.86 8.35 -11.16
C LEU A 326 5.11 8.52 -10.31
N LEU A 327 6.01 7.53 -10.42
CA LEU A 327 7.39 7.66 -9.97
C LEU A 327 8.33 7.67 -11.17
N THR A 328 9.39 8.47 -11.11
CA THR A 328 10.60 8.27 -11.92
C THR A 328 11.72 7.76 -11.02
N ALA A 329 12.46 6.75 -11.46
CA ALA A 329 13.64 6.25 -10.76
C ALA A 329 14.88 6.48 -11.64
N ASP A 330 15.74 7.39 -11.23
CA ASP A 330 17.03 7.68 -11.85
C ASP A 330 18.12 6.86 -11.16
N ILE A 331 18.86 6.07 -11.94
CA ILE A 331 19.80 5.07 -11.46
C ILE A 331 21.20 5.38 -11.99
N THR A 332 22.17 5.34 -11.08
CA THR A 332 23.62 5.29 -11.36
C THR A 332 24.20 4.04 -10.69
N ASP A 333 25.51 3.82 -10.74
CA ASP A 333 26.14 2.71 -10.01
C ASP A 333 25.99 2.84 -8.48
N ASP A 334 25.94 4.07 -7.96
CA ASP A 334 25.93 4.29 -6.51
C ASP A 334 24.58 4.80 -5.97
N VAL A 335 23.74 5.39 -6.83
CA VAL A 335 22.53 6.12 -6.39
C VAL A 335 21.27 5.62 -7.06
N ILE A 336 20.22 5.44 -6.26
CA ILE A 336 18.81 5.31 -6.67
C ILE A 336 18.09 6.60 -6.24
N ASP A 337 17.67 7.44 -7.19
CA ASP A 337 16.94 8.68 -6.96
C ASP A 337 15.52 8.61 -7.52
N ILE A 338 14.53 8.54 -6.62
CA ILE A 338 13.13 8.34 -6.95
C ILE A 338 12.37 9.64 -6.72
N ASN A 339 11.64 10.11 -7.73
CA ASN A 339 10.84 11.32 -7.65
C ASN A 339 9.36 10.98 -7.85
N LEU A 340 8.51 11.50 -6.96
CA LEU A 340 7.06 11.36 -7.02
C LEU A 340 6.42 12.55 -7.70
N TYR A 341 5.53 12.27 -8.65
CA TYR A 341 4.74 13.29 -9.34
C TYR A 341 3.26 12.99 -9.23
N GLU A 342 2.47 14.02 -8.97
CA GLU A 342 1.02 13.92 -8.80
C GLU A 342 0.28 14.85 -9.74
N ASN A 343 -0.82 14.36 -10.32
CA ASN A 343 -1.75 15.16 -11.12
C ASN A 343 -3.02 15.44 -10.30
N PRO A 344 -3.08 16.59 -9.58
CA PRO A 344 -4.22 16.91 -8.72
C PRO A 344 -5.50 17.18 -9.51
N ASN A 345 -5.39 17.59 -10.78
CA ASN A 345 -6.52 17.91 -11.65
C ASN A 345 -7.19 16.67 -12.26
N ARG A 346 -6.49 15.52 -12.22
CA ARG A 346 -6.92 14.24 -12.84
C ARG A 346 -7.19 14.35 -14.34
N SER A 347 -6.73 15.43 -14.97
CA SER A 347 -6.76 15.63 -16.41
C SER A 347 -5.41 15.19 -16.95
N VAL A 348 -5.32 13.91 -17.32
CA VAL A 348 -4.06 13.27 -17.69
C VAL A 348 -3.40 13.97 -18.89
N LEU A 349 -4.21 14.51 -19.80
CA LEU A 349 -3.76 15.17 -21.04
C LEU A 349 -3.23 16.58 -20.84
N GLU A 350 -3.50 17.23 -19.71
CA GLU A 350 -2.95 18.56 -19.42
C GLU A 350 -1.45 18.50 -19.06
N GLY A 351 -0.91 17.29 -18.79
CA GLY A 351 0.51 17.06 -18.53
C GLY A 351 1.06 17.73 -17.27
N SER A 352 0.23 18.41 -16.49
CA SER A 352 0.63 19.15 -15.29
C SER A 352 0.70 18.23 -14.08
N TYR A 353 1.86 17.60 -13.87
CA TYR A 353 2.15 16.97 -12.58
C TYR A 353 3.03 17.89 -11.76
N SER A 354 2.73 17.94 -10.46
CA SER A 354 3.59 18.58 -9.47
C SER A 354 4.44 17.52 -8.79
N LYS A 355 5.72 17.83 -8.57
CA LYS A 355 6.58 17.00 -7.71
C LYS A 355 6.02 17.02 -6.28
N ALA A 356 5.80 15.85 -5.70
CA ALA A 356 5.16 15.66 -4.39
C ALA A 356 6.09 14.98 -3.36
N GLY A 357 7.23 14.45 -3.79
CA GLY A 357 8.23 13.85 -2.91
C GLY A 357 9.45 13.34 -3.66
N ARG A 358 10.48 12.95 -2.92
CA ARG A 358 11.69 12.30 -3.42
C ARG A 358 12.23 11.33 -2.37
N LEU A 359 12.84 10.25 -2.84
CA LEU A 359 13.58 9.29 -2.04
C LEU A 359 14.95 9.08 -2.71
N ILE A 360 16.03 9.15 -1.93
CA ILE A 360 17.39 8.86 -2.39
C ILE A 360 17.96 7.74 -1.52
N ILE A 361 18.52 6.73 -2.18
CA ILE A 361 19.37 5.70 -1.59
C ILE A 361 20.75 5.89 -2.23
N ASP A 362 21.75 6.25 -1.43
CA ASP A 362 23.11 6.59 -1.90
C ASP A 362 24.14 5.68 -1.23
N LYS A 363 24.92 4.96 -2.04
CA LYS A 363 25.92 3.97 -1.60
C LYS A 363 27.36 4.41 -1.88
N SER A 364 27.57 5.67 -2.29
CA SER A 364 28.86 6.17 -2.79
C SER A 364 29.97 6.23 -1.75
N GLU A 365 29.64 6.40 -0.46
CA GLU A 365 30.62 6.57 0.63
C GLU A 365 30.87 5.28 1.45
N GLY A 366 30.41 4.13 0.96
CA GLY A 366 30.63 2.81 1.60
C GLY A 366 29.65 2.47 2.72
N GLU A 367 28.93 3.45 3.27
CA GLU A 367 27.71 3.26 4.05
C GLU A 367 26.51 3.77 3.23
N THR A 368 25.34 3.14 3.38
CA THR A 368 24.13 3.56 2.66
C THR A 368 23.47 4.76 3.34
N GLU A 369 23.41 5.90 2.66
CA GLU A 369 22.65 7.05 3.10
C GLU A 369 21.23 7.06 2.51
N PHE A 370 20.27 7.50 3.34
CA PHE A 370 18.87 7.59 2.96
C PHE A 370 18.37 9.02 3.15
N LYS A 371 17.70 9.58 2.13
CA LYS A 371 17.07 10.90 2.19
C LYS A 371 15.65 10.83 1.63
N GLY A 372 14.66 11.15 2.46
CA GLY A 372 13.25 11.24 2.07
C GLY A 372 12.75 12.68 2.13
N GLU A 373 11.82 13.05 1.26
CA GLU A 373 11.09 14.32 1.33
C GLU A 373 9.64 14.18 0.86
N GLY A 374 8.77 15.02 1.43
CA GLY A 374 7.35 15.09 1.05
C GLY A 374 6.63 13.77 1.27
N MET A 375 5.86 13.31 0.28
CA MET A 375 5.10 12.05 0.40
C MET A 375 5.96 10.78 0.29
N LEU A 376 7.25 10.92 -0.04
CA LEU A 376 8.23 9.83 -0.02
C LEU A 376 9.18 9.91 1.19
N ASP A 377 8.86 10.74 2.19
CA ASP A 377 9.60 10.71 3.44
C ASP A 377 9.35 9.39 4.21
N PHE A 378 10.36 8.98 4.99
CA PHE A 378 10.31 7.73 5.74
C PHE A 378 9.30 7.83 6.87
N MET A 379 8.28 6.97 6.82
CA MET A 379 7.31 6.83 7.89
C MET A 379 7.85 5.89 8.95
N ASP A 380 7.89 6.36 10.21
CA ASP A 380 8.23 5.55 11.38
C ASP A 380 6.99 4.76 11.88
N PRO A 381 6.98 3.41 11.79
CA PRO A 381 5.89 2.57 12.26
C PRO A 381 5.58 2.71 13.75
N ASP A 382 6.57 3.09 14.57
CA ASP A 382 6.46 3.20 16.02
C ASP A 382 6.08 4.62 16.49
N ALA A 383 6.10 5.60 15.59
CA ALA A 383 5.74 6.97 15.92
C ALA A 383 4.22 7.19 15.97
N ARG A 384 3.83 8.42 16.33
CA ARG A 384 2.43 8.85 16.38
C ARG A 384 1.92 9.01 14.94
N LEU A 385 1.08 8.07 14.48
CA LEU A 385 0.58 8.08 13.11
C LEU A 385 -0.46 9.18 12.86
N PHE A 386 -1.31 9.42 13.85
CA PHE A 386 -2.33 10.47 13.82
C PHE A 386 -2.09 11.44 14.96
N TYR A 387 -2.12 12.74 14.66
CA TYR A 387 -2.09 13.80 15.65
C TYR A 387 -2.92 15.00 15.21
N PHE A 388 -3.94 15.36 15.99
CA PHE A 388 -4.77 16.54 15.78
C PHE A 388 -4.79 17.40 17.04
N ASP A 389 -4.14 18.56 16.98
CA ASP A 389 -4.00 19.53 18.09
C ASP A 389 -4.89 20.78 17.92
N PHE A 390 -5.66 20.85 16.84
CA PHE A 390 -6.66 21.91 16.61
C PHE A 390 -6.14 23.35 16.66
N GLU A 391 -4.84 23.58 16.50
CA GLU A 391 -4.26 24.92 16.57
C GLU A 391 -4.56 25.76 15.31
N GLU A 392 -4.70 25.09 14.17
CA GLU A 392 -4.99 25.70 12.89
C GLU A 392 -5.86 24.81 12.00
N LEU A 393 -6.57 25.48 11.09
CA LEU A 393 -7.22 24.83 9.96
C LEU A 393 -6.35 24.99 8.73
N SER A 394 -6.31 23.95 7.90
CA SER A 394 -5.68 23.98 6.58
C SER A 394 -6.72 24.05 5.47
N ASN A 395 -6.28 24.36 4.25
CA ASN A 395 -7.16 24.45 3.09
C ASN A 395 -6.87 23.29 2.12
N LEU A 396 -7.92 22.56 1.72
CA LEU A 396 -7.82 21.42 0.78
C LEU A 396 -7.15 21.76 -0.56
N HIS A 397 -7.22 23.02 -1.00
CA HIS A 397 -6.56 23.44 -2.24
C HIS A 397 -5.04 23.58 -2.08
N LYS A 398 -4.55 23.84 -0.87
CA LYS A 398 -3.12 23.92 -0.55
C LYS A 398 -2.54 22.58 -0.10
N ARG A 399 -3.38 21.76 0.55
CA ARG A 399 -3.05 20.44 1.09
C ARG A 399 -4.08 19.43 0.58
N PRO A 400 -3.96 19.02 -0.70
CA PRO A 400 -4.92 18.12 -1.30
C PRO A 400 -4.83 16.72 -0.68
N ILE A 401 -6.01 16.13 -0.42
CA ILE A 401 -6.14 14.72 -0.05
C ILE A 401 -6.40 13.92 -1.32
N PHE A 402 -5.45 13.10 -1.74
CA PHE A 402 -5.57 12.36 -2.99
C PHE A 402 -6.63 11.26 -2.90
N GLY A 403 -7.32 11.02 -4.02
CA GLY A 403 -8.44 10.10 -4.08
C GLY A 403 -9.75 10.61 -3.44
N LEU A 404 -9.77 11.75 -2.74
CA LEU A 404 -11.01 12.34 -2.21
C LEU A 404 -12.00 12.59 -3.35
N ARG A 405 -13.17 11.93 -3.31
CA ARG A 405 -14.24 12.03 -4.33
C ARG A 405 -15.53 12.65 -3.81
N ASP A 406 -15.86 12.40 -2.54
CA ASP A 406 -17.09 12.88 -1.91
C ASP A 406 -16.76 13.70 -0.66
N ARG A 407 -17.33 14.90 -0.60
CA ARG A 407 -17.24 15.85 0.51
C ARG A 407 -18.54 15.83 1.31
N ASN A 408 -19.00 14.64 1.64
CA ASN A 408 -20.18 14.40 2.45
C ASN A 408 -19.88 13.34 3.51
N ILE A 409 -20.23 13.63 4.76
CA ILE A 409 -20.16 12.70 5.88
C ILE A 409 -21.56 12.58 6.48
N ARG A 410 -22.20 11.43 6.26
CA ARG A 410 -23.55 11.11 6.79
C ARG A 410 -24.59 12.18 6.48
N GLY A 411 -24.66 12.58 5.23
CA GLY A 411 -25.62 13.58 4.73
C GLY A 411 -25.18 15.02 4.93
N ILE A 412 -24.09 15.28 5.66
CA ILE A 412 -23.59 16.64 5.90
C ILE A 412 -22.41 16.93 4.98
N LYS A 413 -22.51 18.01 4.21
CA LYS A 413 -21.45 18.47 3.31
C LYS A 413 -20.28 19.03 4.14
N THR A 414 -19.06 18.58 3.84
CA THR A 414 -17.83 19.08 4.48
C THR A 414 -17.40 20.41 3.86
N THR A 415 -16.59 21.16 4.60
CA THR A 415 -16.01 22.42 4.13
C THR A 415 -14.79 22.17 3.23
N THR A 416 -14.17 23.24 2.75
CA THR A 416 -12.83 23.22 2.11
C THR A 416 -11.70 23.28 3.13
N GLU A 417 -12.02 23.44 4.41
CA GLU A 417 -11.03 23.46 5.48
C GLU A 417 -10.85 22.05 6.05
N THR A 418 -9.60 21.70 6.34
CA THR A 418 -9.22 20.46 7.01
C THR A 418 -8.60 20.75 8.35
N ILE A 419 -8.63 19.75 9.23
CA ILE A 419 -7.83 19.74 10.45
C ILE A 419 -6.58 18.92 10.11
N PRO A 420 -5.38 19.52 10.11
CA PRO A 420 -4.15 18.84 9.69
C PRO A 420 -3.85 17.61 10.54
N ASN A 421 -3.44 16.51 9.90
CA ASN A 421 -2.78 15.43 10.62
C ASN A 421 -1.29 15.78 10.74
N LYS A 422 -0.83 15.97 11.98
CA LYS A 422 0.57 16.26 12.32
C LYS A 422 1.38 15.00 12.65
N GLY A 423 0.77 13.82 12.57
CA GLY A 423 1.46 12.53 12.71
C GLY A 423 2.06 12.02 11.40
N GLU A 424 2.74 10.88 11.47
CA GLU A 424 3.51 10.27 10.37
C GLU A 424 2.70 9.97 9.10
N PHE A 425 1.39 9.75 9.24
CA PHE A 425 0.54 9.51 8.07
C PHE A 425 0.32 10.78 7.23
N GLY A 426 0.59 11.96 7.79
CA GLY A 426 0.70 13.23 7.08
C GLY A 426 -0.57 13.65 6.33
N VAL A 427 -0.37 14.46 5.28
CA VAL A 427 -1.43 15.21 4.58
C VAL A 427 -2.54 14.33 3.99
N GLN A 428 -2.22 13.10 3.56
CA GLN A 428 -3.20 12.17 3.03
C GLN A 428 -4.28 11.78 4.06
N TYR A 429 -3.99 12.02 5.34
CA TYR A 429 -4.86 11.75 6.48
C TYR A 429 -5.29 13.01 7.23
N ASP A 430 -5.11 14.21 6.65
CA ASP A 430 -5.81 15.40 7.11
C ASP A 430 -7.32 15.11 7.24
N ALA A 431 -7.93 15.54 8.35
CA ALA A 431 -9.34 15.24 8.59
C ALA A 431 -10.22 16.26 7.86
N VAL A 432 -11.14 15.77 7.03
CA VAL A 432 -12.23 16.59 6.48
C VAL A 432 -13.28 16.84 7.56
N GLN A 433 -13.81 18.05 7.61
CA GLN A 433 -14.75 18.45 8.67
C GLN A 433 -15.99 19.18 8.17
N ALA A 434 -17.05 19.11 8.96
CA ALA A 434 -18.20 19.99 8.88
C ALA A 434 -18.57 20.47 10.29
N ASN A 435 -18.79 21.77 10.46
CA ASN A 435 -19.23 22.39 11.72
C ASN A 435 -18.32 22.08 12.92
N VAL A 436 -17.03 21.83 12.71
CA VAL A 436 -16.04 21.85 13.79
C VAL A 436 -15.37 23.22 13.75
N SER A 437 -15.48 23.98 14.84
CA SER A 437 -14.84 25.29 14.98
C SER A 437 -13.70 25.21 15.98
N LEU A 438 -12.66 26.03 15.82
CA LEU A 438 -11.62 26.15 16.84
C LEU A 438 -12.09 27.11 17.94
N ALA A 439 -11.82 26.77 19.20
CA ALA A 439 -12.14 27.60 20.36
C ALA A 439 -10.89 27.80 21.21
N GLU A 440 -10.64 29.03 21.66
CA GLU A 440 -9.54 29.36 22.55
C GLU A 440 -9.68 28.65 23.90
N THR A 441 -8.56 28.15 24.40
CA THR A 441 -8.42 27.52 25.71
C THR A 441 -7.34 28.25 26.51
N GLY A 442 -7.08 27.82 27.76
CA GLY A 442 -5.99 28.40 28.55
C GLY A 442 -4.59 28.07 28.02
N SER A 443 -4.47 27.09 27.10
CA SER A 443 -3.20 26.51 26.64
C SER A 443 -3.03 26.51 25.11
N GLY A 444 -3.97 27.06 24.36
CA GLY A 444 -3.98 26.99 22.89
C GLY A 444 -5.41 27.02 22.37
N LYS A 445 -5.70 26.20 21.36
CA LYS A 445 -7.06 26.02 20.83
C LYS A 445 -7.50 24.57 20.93
N ALA A 446 -8.80 24.36 20.89
CA ALA A 446 -9.40 23.04 20.82
C ALA A 446 -10.50 22.99 19.77
N GLY A 447 -10.78 21.79 19.26
CA GLY A 447 -11.92 21.54 18.39
C GLY A 447 -13.21 21.59 19.20
N LYS A 448 -14.12 22.50 18.86
CA LYS A 448 -15.46 22.57 19.42
C LYS A 448 -16.44 21.80 18.56
N PHE A 449 -17.09 20.81 19.17
CA PHE A 449 -18.02 19.88 18.54
C PHE A 449 -19.46 20.11 19.03
N THR A 450 -20.39 19.87 18.12
CA THR A 450 -21.84 19.91 18.31
C THR A 450 -22.46 18.65 17.71
N GLU A 451 -23.75 18.42 17.94
CA GLU A 451 -24.51 17.32 17.32
C GLU A 451 -24.45 17.32 15.77
N LYS A 452 -24.19 18.47 15.15
CA LYS A 452 -24.07 18.64 13.69
C LYS A 452 -22.63 18.56 13.18
N SER A 453 -21.65 18.41 14.08
CA SER A 453 -20.25 18.34 13.71
C SER A 453 -19.90 16.98 13.09
N ARG A 454 -19.01 16.99 12.10
CA ARG A 454 -18.44 15.79 11.47
C ARG A 454 -16.96 16.00 11.30
N MET A 455 -16.16 14.99 11.60
CA MET A 455 -14.72 14.98 11.38
C MET A 455 -14.28 13.55 11.07
N ALA A 456 -13.60 13.33 9.95
CA ALA A 456 -13.08 12.02 9.59
C ALA A 456 -11.91 12.12 8.60
N CYS A 457 -11.02 11.15 8.61
CA CYS A 457 -10.01 10.98 7.58
C CYS A 457 -10.62 10.27 6.37
N TYR A 458 -10.19 10.64 5.15
CA TYR A 458 -10.60 9.93 3.94
C TYR A 458 -9.75 8.67 3.68
N GLY A 459 -8.46 8.70 4.04
CA GLY A 459 -7.60 7.53 4.03
C GLY A 459 -8.11 6.41 4.94
N MET A 460 -7.83 5.17 4.57
CA MET A 460 -8.25 3.97 5.30
C MET A 460 -7.23 3.55 6.36
N GLY A 461 -7.70 2.86 7.39
CA GLY A 461 -6.86 2.31 8.45
C GLY A 461 -6.55 3.29 9.59
N PRO A 462 -5.47 3.04 10.36
CA PRO A 462 -4.47 2.00 10.13
C PRO A 462 -4.91 0.63 10.63
N LEU A 463 -5.98 0.53 11.44
CA LEU A 463 -6.41 -0.74 12.04
C LEU A 463 -6.64 -1.81 10.98
N GLN A 464 -6.08 -2.98 11.23
CA GLN A 464 -6.18 -4.16 10.38
C GLN A 464 -5.72 -5.39 11.18
N ASP A 465 -6.39 -6.51 10.96
CA ASP A 465 -6.06 -7.80 11.55
C ASP A 465 -5.90 -7.72 13.07
N GLU A 466 -4.89 -8.35 13.64
CA GLU A 466 -4.72 -8.44 15.10
C GLU A 466 -3.80 -7.36 15.67
N HIS A 467 -3.34 -6.40 14.85
CA HIS A 467 -2.35 -5.41 15.27
C HIS A 467 -2.83 -4.55 16.44
N ALA A 468 -1.96 -4.38 17.44
CA ALA A 468 -2.21 -3.54 18.59
C ALA A 468 -2.45 -2.09 18.17
N VAL A 469 -3.41 -1.45 18.81
CA VAL A 469 -3.68 -0.03 18.64
C VAL A 469 -3.77 0.66 20.00
N SER A 470 -3.28 1.90 20.05
CA SER A 470 -3.40 2.78 21.20
C SER A 470 -4.02 4.11 20.78
N TYR A 471 -4.96 4.60 21.59
CA TYR A 471 -5.61 5.90 21.43
C TYR A 471 -5.25 6.83 22.59
N SER A 472 -5.18 8.12 22.30
CA SER A 472 -5.14 9.19 23.30
C SER A 472 -6.01 10.36 22.84
N VAL A 473 -6.76 10.97 23.74
CA VAL A 473 -7.57 12.15 23.46
C VAL A 473 -7.81 12.97 24.72
N ARG A 474 -7.80 14.30 24.60
CA ARG A 474 -8.28 15.22 25.64
C ARG A 474 -9.72 15.64 25.34
N VAL A 475 -10.59 15.61 26.33
CA VAL A 475 -12.02 15.98 26.17
C VAL A 475 -12.49 16.88 27.29
N LYS A 476 -13.47 17.73 26.97
CA LYS A 476 -14.22 18.56 27.92
C LYS A 476 -15.69 18.60 27.55
N THR A 477 -16.58 18.17 28.45
CA THR A 477 -18.02 18.10 28.17
C THR A 477 -18.86 18.08 29.45
N GLU A 478 -20.16 18.40 29.33
CA GLU A 478 -21.18 18.22 30.37
C GLU A 478 -22.22 17.15 29.98
N SER A 479 -22.17 16.68 28.73
CA SER A 479 -23.22 15.83 28.16
C SER A 479 -23.26 14.46 28.86
N PRO A 480 -24.44 14.00 29.30
CA PRO A 480 -24.62 12.67 29.89
C PRO A 480 -24.83 11.58 28.82
N GLU A 481 -24.92 11.94 27.55
CA GLU A 481 -25.21 11.02 26.45
C GLU A 481 -24.09 9.99 26.25
N LYS A 482 -24.42 8.88 25.55
CA LYS A 482 -23.42 7.94 25.04
C LYS A 482 -22.81 8.48 23.75
N MET A 483 -21.71 9.22 23.86
CA MET A 483 -21.05 9.89 22.74
C MET A 483 -19.85 9.12 22.20
N VAL A 484 -19.65 9.15 20.88
CA VAL A 484 -18.44 8.60 20.23
C VAL A 484 -17.30 9.61 20.32
N LEU A 485 -16.14 9.16 20.80
CA LEU A 485 -14.89 9.93 20.74
C LEU A 485 -14.10 9.58 19.48
N ILE A 486 -13.79 8.30 19.30
CA ILE A 486 -13.05 7.75 18.15
C ILE A 486 -13.84 6.56 17.61
N ASN A 487 -14.06 6.52 16.29
CA ASN A 487 -14.74 5.43 15.60
C ASN A 487 -13.87 4.81 14.52
N THR A 488 -13.88 3.47 14.48
CA THR A 488 -13.20 2.63 13.49
C THR A 488 -14.15 1.65 12.83
N GLY A 489 -15.42 2.02 12.66
CA GLY A 489 -16.40 1.17 11.99
C GLY A 489 -16.10 0.96 10.50
N SER A 490 -16.51 -0.18 9.97
CA SER A 490 -16.28 -0.51 8.55
C SER A 490 -17.03 0.43 7.62
N ILE A 491 -16.36 0.82 6.53
CA ILE A 491 -16.94 1.65 5.46
C ILE A 491 -17.65 0.82 4.37
N TRP A 492 -17.41 -0.49 4.34
CA TRP A 492 -17.95 -1.41 3.34
C TRP A 492 -18.89 -2.46 3.94
N GLY A 493 -18.51 -3.07 5.06
CA GLY A 493 -19.26 -4.13 5.72
C GLY A 493 -20.45 -3.62 6.53
N ASN A 494 -21.53 -4.39 6.54
CA ASN A 494 -22.67 -4.18 7.44
C ASN A 494 -22.53 -4.93 8.79
N ASN A 495 -21.47 -5.73 8.93
CA ASN A 495 -21.17 -6.44 10.18
C ASN A 495 -20.66 -5.43 11.22
N VAL A 496 -21.40 -5.29 12.32
CA VAL A 496 -21.09 -4.34 13.41
C VAL A 496 -20.25 -5.06 14.48
N ARG A 497 -19.05 -5.46 14.09
CA ARG A 497 -18.00 -6.10 14.89
C ARG A 497 -16.64 -5.79 14.26
N ASP A 498 -15.56 -6.28 14.85
CA ASP A 498 -14.19 -6.16 14.33
C ASP A 498 -13.76 -4.68 14.21
N PHE A 499 -14.13 -3.88 15.23
CA PHE A 499 -13.78 -2.47 15.40
C PHE A 499 -13.39 -2.20 16.87
N MET A 500 -12.82 -1.04 17.16
CA MET A 500 -12.59 -0.56 18.52
C MET A 500 -12.93 0.91 18.62
N ASN A 501 -14.16 1.20 19.06
CA ASN A 501 -14.61 2.56 19.31
C ASN A 501 -14.29 2.97 20.74
N LEU A 502 -13.83 4.21 20.89
CA LEU A 502 -13.72 4.88 22.18
C LEU A 502 -14.93 5.78 22.36
N ASN A 503 -15.70 5.57 23.43
CA ASN A 503 -16.91 6.31 23.73
C ASN A 503 -16.85 6.91 25.14
N LEU A 504 -17.65 7.95 25.38
CA LEU A 504 -17.99 8.44 26.71
C LEU A 504 -19.47 8.15 26.97
N ASN A 505 -19.80 7.41 28.02
CA ASN A 505 -21.15 6.95 28.32
C ASN A 505 -21.54 7.35 29.74
N GLN A 506 -22.43 8.34 29.88
CA GLN A 506 -22.77 8.94 31.18
C GLN A 506 -21.53 9.41 31.95
N GLY A 507 -20.57 9.99 31.23
CA GLY A 507 -19.28 10.44 31.78
C GLY A 507 -18.25 9.33 32.02
N LEU A 508 -18.55 8.05 31.76
CA LEU A 508 -17.59 6.96 31.93
C LEU A 508 -16.97 6.54 30.60
N VAL A 509 -15.67 6.27 30.59
CA VAL A 509 -14.97 5.77 29.40
C VAL A 509 -15.45 4.35 29.07
N GLN A 510 -15.82 4.14 27.81
CA GLN A 510 -16.26 2.84 27.29
C GLN A 510 -15.49 2.51 26.01
N VAL A 511 -14.79 1.37 25.99
CA VAL A 511 -14.24 0.76 24.77
C VAL A 511 -15.28 -0.23 24.24
N GLU A 512 -15.82 0.00 23.04
CA GLU A 512 -16.86 -0.82 22.42
C GLU A 512 -16.32 -1.48 21.15
N VAL A 513 -16.51 -2.81 21.02
CA VAL A 513 -15.96 -3.60 19.90
C VAL A 513 -17.02 -4.39 19.11
N SER A 514 -18.24 -4.41 19.64
CA SER A 514 -19.44 -4.94 18.98
C SER A 514 -20.69 -4.39 19.67
N LYS A 515 -21.88 -4.68 19.13
CA LYS A 515 -23.15 -4.27 19.76
C LYS A 515 -23.36 -4.83 21.18
N SER A 516 -22.73 -5.96 21.50
CA SER A 516 -22.96 -6.70 22.75
C SER A 516 -21.76 -6.73 23.69
N SER A 517 -20.56 -6.34 23.22
CA SER A 517 -19.32 -6.47 23.97
C SER A 517 -18.58 -5.13 24.11
N SER A 518 -18.29 -4.75 25.35
CA SER A 518 -17.60 -3.51 25.68
C SER A 518 -16.88 -3.61 27.03
N LEU A 519 -15.91 -2.73 27.24
CA LEU A 519 -15.15 -2.57 28.46
C LEU A 519 -15.41 -1.18 29.04
N PHE A 520 -15.80 -1.11 30.31
CA PHE A 520 -16.04 0.16 31.02
C PHE A 520 -14.90 0.44 31.99
N ALA A 521 -14.35 1.65 31.96
CA ALA A 521 -13.44 2.11 32.99
C ALA A 521 -14.20 2.49 34.27
N ARG A 522 -13.64 2.15 35.42
CA ARG A 522 -14.10 2.62 36.73
C ARG A 522 -13.28 3.86 37.10
N SER A 523 -13.87 5.01 36.90
CA SER A 523 -13.31 6.34 37.18
C SER A 523 -14.40 7.23 37.79
N GLU A 524 -14.02 8.46 38.17
CA GLU A 524 -14.99 9.55 38.29
C GLU A 524 -15.63 9.84 36.91
N ARG A 525 -16.77 10.55 36.93
CA ARG A 525 -17.48 10.90 35.70
C ARG A 525 -16.84 12.13 35.07
N LEU A 526 -16.45 12.02 33.81
CA LEU A 526 -15.72 13.04 33.05
C LEU A 526 -16.62 14.07 32.35
N ASN A 527 -17.92 14.08 32.68
CA ASN A 527 -18.89 15.02 32.13
C ASN A 527 -19.19 16.17 33.11
N ASP A 528 -18.12 16.72 33.69
CA ASP A 528 -18.13 17.74 34.75
C ASP A 528 -17.69 19.13 34.27
N ASN A 529 -17.54 19.29 32.94
CA ASN A 529 -17.00 20.49 32.30
C ASN A 529 -15.54 20.80 32.65
N ASN A 530 -14.72 19.81 33.02
CA ASN A 530 -13.27 19.94 33.10
C ASN A 530 -12.58 19.21 31.94
N TRP A 531 -11.30 19.53 31.73
CA TRP A 531 -10.48 18.81 30.77
C TRP A 531 -10.03 17.49 31.39
N HIS A 532 -10.23 16.40 30.65
CA HIS A 532 -9.74 15.08 31.01
C HIS A 532 -8.95 14.47 29.87
N HIS A 533 -7.86 13.78 30.21
CA HIS A 533 -7.10 12.94 29.30
C HIS A 533 -7.62 11.51 29.36
N ILE A 534 -7.83 10.88 28.19
CA ILE A 534 -8.27 9.49 28.09
C ILE A 534 -7.31 8.75 27.16
N ALA A 535 -6.82 7.60 27.61
CA ALA A 535 -6.10 6.68 26.75
C ALA A 535 -6.67 5.26 26.81
N ALA A 536 -6.70 4.56 25.68
CA ALA A 536 -7.05 3.15 25.58
C ALA A 536 -5.95 2.42 24.81
N VAL A 537 -5.35 1.41 25.44
CA VAL A 537 -4.12 0.76 24.98
C VAL A 537 -4.36 -0.74 24.86
N MET A 538 -4.18 -1.28 23.65
CA MET A 538 -3.96 -2.71 23.49
C MET A 538 -2.52 -3.05 23.93
N PRO A 539 -2.31 -3.95 24.91
CA PRO A 539 -0.96 -4.25 25.40
C PRO A 539 -0.13 -5.13 24.44
N LYS A 540 -0.77 -5.77 23.45
CA LYS A 540 -0.15 -6.66 22.46
C LYS A 540 -1.13 -6.95 21.32
N ASP A 541 -0.60 -7.46 20.21
CA ASP A 541 -1.39 -7.96 19.09
C ASP A 541 -2.33 -9.09 19.54
N GLY A 542 -3.57 -9.05 19.05
CA GLY A 542 -4.57 -10.08 19.30
C GLY A 542 -4.93 -10.23 20.77
N CYS A 543 -4.73 -9.21 21.61
CA CYS A 543 -5.19 -9.24 22.99
C CYS A 543 -6.72 -9.37 23.07
N LYS A 544 -7.22 -9.88 24.18
CA LYS A 544 -8.66 -9.92 24.47
C LYS A 544 -9.16 -8.54 24.88
N LEU A 545 -10.46 -8.29 24.71
CA LEU A 545 -11.10 -7.06 25.17
C LEU A 545 -10.84 -6.78 26.66
N SER A 546 -10.86 -7.80 27.52
CA SER A 546 -10.57 -7.65 28.96
C SER A 546 -9.13 -7.24 29.29
N GLU A 547 -8.20 -7.44 28.35
CA GLU A 547 -6.78 -7.07 28.51
C GLU A 547 -6.51 -5.61 28.11
N VAL A 548 -7.43 -4.93 27.41
CA VAL A 548 -7.27 -3.51 27.04
C VAL A 548 -7.14 -2.66 28.30
N VAL A 549 -6.09 -1.85 28.33
CA VAL A 549 -5.80 -0.96 29.46
C VAL A 549 -6.39 0.42 29.17
N VAL A 550 -7.17 0.94 30.11
CA VAL A 550 -7.74 2.29 30.01
C VAL A 550 -7.10 3.18 31.07
N TYR A 551 -6.72 4.39 30.67
CA TYR A 551 -6.20 5.43 31.53
C TYR A 551 -7.11 6.65 31.48
N VAL A 552 -7.25 7.30 32.62
CA VAL A 552 -7.93 8.59 32.79
C VAL A 552 -6.99 9.50 33.55
N ASP A 553 -6.67 10.66 32.99
CA ASP A 553 -5.75 11.64 33.58
C ASP A 553 -4.40 11.03 33.97
N GLY A 554 -3.86 10.17 33.10
CA GLY A 554 -2.60 9.44 33.30
C GLY A 554 -2.71 8.22 34.22
N GLU A 555 -3.81 8.07 34.96
CA GLU A 555 -3.98 7.01 35.95
C GLU A 555 -4.67 5.77 35.36
N LYS A 556 -4.09 4.58 35.63
CA LYS A 556 -4.65 3.31 35.14
C LYS A 556 -5.96 2.98 35.84
N CYS A 557 -7.02 2.80 35.07
CA CYS A 557 -8.34 2.45 35.58
C CYS A 557 -8.51 0.93 35.80
N GLN A 558 -9.28 0.56 36.83
CA GLN A 558 -9.91 -0.76 36.84
C GLN A 558 -11.00 -0.83 35.78
N THR A 559 -11.15 -1.96 35.11
CA THR A 559 -12.14 -2.12 34.05
C THR A 559 -13.20 -3.18 34.38
N LYS A 560 -14.38 -3.05 33.77
CA LYS A 560 -15.47 -4.02 33.87
C LYS A 560 -15.93 -4.42 32.47
N LEU A 561 -15.76 -5.70 32.15
CA LEU A 561 -16.27 -6.29 30.92
C LEU A 561 -17.80 -6.39 30.97
N LYS A 562 -18.44 -6.06 29.85
CA LYS A 562 -19.84 -6.36 29.55
C LYS A 562 -19.87 -7.15 28.25
N GLY A 563 -20.49 -8.33 28.25
CA GLY A 563 -20.58 -9.18 27.07
C GLY A 563 -19.45 -10.20 26.99
N SER A 564 -19.04 -10.54 25.77
CA SER A 564 -18.04 -11.57 25.51
C SER A 564 -16.63 -11.01 25.56
N ASP A 565 -15.71 -11.79 26.13
CA ASP A 565 -14.28 -11.47 26.13
C ASP A 565 -13.63 -11.97 24.83
N THR A 566 -13.83 -11.22 23.74
CA THR A 566 -13.37 -11.61 22.41
C THR A 566 -11.91 -11.22 22.19
N LYS A 567 -11.18 -12.07 21.46
CA LYS A 567 -9.90 -11.69 20.84
C LYS A 567 -10.15 -10.50 19.91
N LEU A 568 -9.35 -9.44 20.01
CA LEU A 568 -9.48 -8.29 19.14
C LEU A 568 -8.84 -8.59 17.80
N SER A 569 -9.61 -8.33 16.74
CA SER A 569 -9.20 -8.37 15.35
C SER A 569 -10.03 -7.33 14.61
N PHE A 570 -9.43 -6.63 13.66
CA PHE A 570 -9.99 -5.42 13.06
C PHE A 570 -10.22 -5.59 11.57
N ASN A 571 -11.34 -5.03 11.13
CA ASN A 571 -11.61 -4.87 9.70
C ASN A 571 -10.57 -3.94 9.08
N GLN A 572 -9.95 -4.34 7.97
CA GLN A 572 -8.97 -3.50 7.26
C GLN A 572 -9.61 -2.32 6.49
N ALA A 573 -10.93 -2.34 6.27
CA ALA A 573 -11.68 -1.34 5.54
C ALA A 573 -12.41 -0.36 6.49
N VAL A 574 -11.63 0.43 7.20
CA VAL A 574 -12.09 1.44 8.17
C VAL A 574 -11.58 2.82 7.80
N ARG A 575 -12.31 3.86 8.20
CA ARG A 575 -11.85 5.26 8.15
C ARG A 575 -12.04 5.89 9.52
N LEU A 576 -10.94 6.37 10.09
CA LEU A 576 -10.97 7.01 11.39
C LEU A 576 -11.90 8.22 11.38
N SER A 577 -12.75 8.28 12.39
CA SER A 577 -13.73 9.34 12.58
C SER A 577 -13.70 9.81 14.02
N PHE A 578 -13.83 11.11 14.22
CA PHE A 578 -13.68 11.76 15.52
C PHE A 578 -14.96 12.51 15.88
N GLY A 579 -15.42 12.34 17.12
CA GLY A 579 -16.67 12.94 17.59
C GLY A 579 -17.93 12.39 16.93
N GLY A 580 -17.87 11.27 16.22
CA GLY A 580 -19.02 10.67 15.55
C GLY A 580 -18.67 9.47 14.67
N LEU A 581 -19.70 8.84 14.08
CA LEU A 581 -19.56 7.61 13.28
C LEU A 581 -18.99 7.81 11.85
N GLY A 582 -18.63 9.04 11.48
CA GLY A 582 -18.07 9.44 10.18
C GLY A 582 -18.48 8.59 8.98
N TYR A 583 -17.52 7.99 8.28
CA TYR A 583 -17.78 7.20 7.05
C TYR A 583 -18.29 5.77 7.27
N SER A 584 -18.44 5.30 8.52
CA SER A 584 -18.92 3.94 8.79
C SER A 584 -20.28 3.70 8.13
N LYS A 585 -20.57 2.45 7.74
CA LYS A 585 -21.88 2.07 7.19
C LYS A 585 -23.03 2.40 8.16
N LYS A 586 -24.23 2.61 7.60
CA LYS A 586 -25.48 2.84 8.37
C LYS A 586 -25.79 1.73 9.38
N ALA A 587 -25.31 0.51 9.17
CA ALA A 587 -25.47 -0.57 10.15
C ALA A 587 -24.93 -0.19 11.54
N PHE A 588 -23.88 0.66 11.62
CA PHE A 588 -23.31 1.15 12.86
C PHE A 588 -24.24 2.07 13.67
N ASP A 589 -25.35 2.56 13.08
CA ASP A 589 -26.35 3.37 13.79
C ASP A 589 -27.00 2.59 14.94
N SER A 590 -26.98 1.26 14.83
CA SER A 590 -27.47 0.36 15.88
C SER A 590 -26.60 0.28 17.15
N LEU A 591 -25.47 1.00 17.21
CA LEU A 591 -24.67 1.15 18.43
C LEU A 591 -25.31 2.11 19.45
N ASN A 592 -26.39 2.82 19.08
CA ASN A 592 -27.11 3.77 19.91
C ASN A 592 -26.19 4.82 20.55
N VAL A 593 -25.29 5.36 19.73
CA VAL A 593 -24.35 6.42 20.10
C VAL A 593 -24.76 7.74 19.46
N THR A 594 -24.45 8.84 20.12
CA THR A 594 -24.67 10.20 19.62
C THR A 594 -23.33 10.84 19.20
N PRO A 595 -23.35 11.87 18.35
CA PRO A 595 -22.17 12.68 18.09
C PRO A 595 -21.69 13.35 19.38
N PHE A 596 -20.38 13.56 19.49
CA PHE A 596 -19.80 14.26 20.63
C PHE A 596 -20.20 15.73 20.65
N VAL A 597 -20.50 16.24 21.84
CA VAL A 597 -20.80 17.64 22.11
C VAL A 597 -19.87 18.10 23.23
N GLY A 598 -19.06 19.12 22.96
CA GLY A 598 -18.02 19.56 23.88
C GLY A 598 -16.79 20.04 23.12
N MET A 599 -15.63 19.94 23.75
CA MET A 599 -14.34 20.23 23.12
C MET A 599 -13.45 18.98 23.14
N MET A 600 -12.71 18.77 22.06
CA MET A 600 -11.64 17.78 21.98
C MET A 600 -10.33 18.45 21.63
N ASP A 601 -9.25 17.87 22.13
CA ASP A 601 -7.88 18.28 21.82
C ASP A 601 -6.94 17.07 21.84
N ASP A 602 -5.72 17.24 21.32
CA ASP A 602 -4.62 16.26 21.32
C ASP A 602 -5.03 14.82 20.94
N ILE A 603 -5.84 14.68 19.89
CA ILE A 603 -6.27 13.35 19.42
C ILE A 603 -5.08 12.65 18.78
N SER A 604 -4.71 11.48 19.31
CA SER A 604 -3.56 10.72 18.85
C SER A 604 -3.81 9.22 18.70
N LEU A 605 -3.12 8.58 17.75
CA LEU A 605 -3.20 7.13 17.52
C LEU A 605 -1.84 6.53 17.14
N TRP A 606 -1.56 5.34 17.66
CA TRP A 606 -0.41 4.50 17.35
C TRP A 606 -0.86 3.08 17.01
N THR A 607 -0.10 2.38 16.18
CA THR A 607 -0.27 0.94 15.87
C THR A 607 0.64 0.05 16.71
N ARG A 608 0.93 0.49 17.94
CA ARG A 608 1.68 -0.26 18.93
C ARG A 608 1.13 0.01 20.33
N PRO A 609 1.47 -0.85 21.31
CA PRO A 609 1.21 -0.55 22.72
C PRO A 609 1.98 0.70 23.17
N LEU A 610 1.33 1.54 23.98
CA LEU A 610 1.99 2.60 24.73
C LEU A 610 2.42 2.10 26.11
N SER A 611 3.58 2.53 26.58
CA SER A 611 4.01 2.33 27.96
C SER A 611 3.23 3.23 28.94
N PRO A 612 3.11 2.84 30.22
CA PRO A 612 2.49 3.70 31.24
C PRO A 612 3.16 5.09 31.36
N ALA A 613 4.48 5.17 31.13
CA ALA A 613 5.22 6.42 31.18
C ALA A 613 4.85 7.36 30.02
N GLU A 614 4.73 6.83 28.79
CA GLU A 614 4.25 7.60 27.64
C GLU A 614 2.84 8.13 27.88
N VAL A 615 1.95 7.31 28.46
CA VAL A 615 0.57 7.73 28.76
C VAL A 615 0.54 8.83 29.83
N SER A 616 1.31 8.67 30.91
CA SER A 616 1.36 9.65 32.00
C SER A 616 1.92 11.00 31.52
N GLY A 617 2.98 10.98 30.71
CA GLY A 617 3.57 12.19 30.16
C GLY A 617 2.67 12.96 29.18
N MET A 618 1.61 12.34 28.65
CA MET A 618 0.59 13.02 27.83
C MET A 618 -0.56 13.59 28.65
N ALA A 619 -0.69 13.21 29.92
CA ALA A 619 -1.73 13.70 30.83
C ALA A 619 -1.31 14.98 31.57
N GLU A 620 0.00 15.16 31.78
CA GLU A 620 0.62 16.43 32.23
C GLU A 620 0.38 17.55 31.21
#